data_AF-A0ABD2HAW5-F1
#
_entry.id   AF-A0ABD2HAW5-F1
#
_cell.length_a   1.000
_cell.length_b   1.000
_cell.length_c   1.000
_cell.angle_alpha   90.00
_cell.angle_beta   90.00
_cell.angle_gamma   90.00
#
_symmetry.space_group_name_H-M   'P 1'
#
loop_
_entity.id
_entity.type
_entity.pdbx_description
1 polymer ?
#
loop_
_entity_poly.entity_id
_entity_poly.type
_entity_poly.pdbx_seq_one_letter_code
_entity_poly.pdbx_strand_id
1 'polypeptide(L)'
;MSTECLKTTAKAIPSTRRVTINDAAHMPHDYSTTPGGTLFSTTPGGTRIIYDRKFLLGCRSSPVANTPPRGLPNIPGVTSPPSNEPGKKAPNGELLSNKTTAPESSSTGDDSQFEMDI
;
A
#
# COMPACT_ATOMS: atom_id res chain seq x y z
N MET A 1 -19.65 40.26 -41.42
CA MET A 1 -19.67 38.87 -40.92
C MET A 1 -19.07 38.89 -39.51
N SER A 2 -19.91 39.01 -38.48
CA SER A 2 -19.45 39.04 -37.09
C SER A 2 -19.18 37.62 -36.59
N THR A 3 -17.94 37.35 -36.21
CA THR A 3 -17.55 36.11 -35.55
C THR A 3 -17.85 36.24 -34.06
N GLU A 4 -19.02 35.75 -33.64
CA GLU A 4 -19.36 35.62 -32.24
C GLU A 4 -18.56 34.47 -31.62
N CYS A 5 -17.58 34.81 -30.77
CA CYS A 5 -16.81 33.85 -30.00
C CYS A 5 -17.70 33.26 -28.89
N LEU A 6 -18.14 32.02 -29.09
CA LEU A 6 -18.88 31.28 -28.07
C LEU A 6 -17.95 31.01 -26.87
N LYS A 7 -18.19 31.72 -25.78
CA LYS A 7 -17.44 31.58 -24.52
C LYS A 7 -17.79 30.23 -23.89
N THR A 8 -16.90 29.24 -24.00
CA THR A 8 -17.08 27.93 -23.37
C THR A 8 -16.98 28.04 -21.85
N THR A 9 -18.03 27.65 -21.14
CA THR A 9 -18.07 27.55 -19.67
C THR A 9 -17.45 26.23 -19.20
N ALA A 10 -16.28 25.87 -19.73
CA ALA A 10 -15.59 24.64 -19.35
C ALA A 10 -15.12 24.74 -17.88
N LYS A 11 -15.80 24.02 -16.98
CA LYS A 11 -15.30 23.83 -15.62
C LYS A 11 -14.05 22.93 -15.69
N ALA A 12 -12.94 23.42 -15.15
CA ALA A 12 -11.74 22.61 -15.00
C ALA A 12 -12.06 21.31 -14.23
N ILE A 13 -11.66 20.16 -14.78
CA ILE A 13 -11.85 18.88 -14.10
C ILE A 13 -10.96 18.90 -12.85
N PRO A 14 -11.50 18.66 -11.65
CA PRO A 14 -10.69 18.64 -10.45
C PRO A 14 -9.62 17.55 -10.59
N SER A 15 -8.35 17.94 -10.39
CA SER A 15 -7.19 17.05 -10.50
C SER A 15 -7.33 15.78 -9.65
N THR A 16 -8.05 15.87 -8.52
CA THR A 16 -8.33 14.75 -7.62
C THR A 16 -9.82 14.58 -7.34
N ARG A 17 -10.33 13.36 -7.49
CA ARG A 17 -11.68 12.93 -7.12
C ARG A 17 -11.61 11.87 -6.02
N ARG A 18 -12.51 11.90 -5.04
CA ARG A 18 -12.64 10.84 -4.02
C ARG A 18 -13.93 10.05 -4.22
N VAL A 19 -13.85 8.72 -4.09
CA VAL A 19 -14.99 7.81 -4.28
C VAL A 19 -15.05 6.84 -3.10
N THR A 20 -16.23 6.71 -2.48
CA THR A 20 -16.48 5.71 -1.45
C THR A 20 -16.89 4.40 -2.09
N ILE A 21 -16.29 3.30 -1.64
CA ILE A 21 -16.64 1.94 -2.09
C ILE A 21 -17.39 1.25 -0.96
N ASN A 22 -18.57 0.73 -1.29
CA ASN A 22 -19.45 0.01 -0.37
C ASN A 22 -19.60 -1.48 -0.71
N ASP A 23 -19.20 -1.88 -1.92
CA ASP A 23 -19.31 -3.25 -2.41
C ASP A 23 -18.12 -3.58 -3.32
N ALA A 24 -17.78 -4.85 -3.42
CA ALA A 24 -16.69 -5.37 -4.25
C ALA A 24 -16.91 -5.06 -5.73
N ALA A 25 -18.16 -5.04 -6.21
CA ALA A 25 -18.49 -4.70 -7.60
C ALA A 25 -18.16 -3.24 -7.97
N HIS A 26 -17.98 -2.36 -6.96
CA HIS A 26 -17.59 -0.96 -7.18
C HIS A 26 -16.08 -0.74 -7.16
N MET A 27 -15.28 -1.78 -6.88
CA MET A 27 -13.83 -1.69 -7.03
C MET A 27 -13.46 -1.66 -8.52
N PRO A 28 -12.59 -0.72 -8.95
CA PRO A 28 -11.99 -0.78 -10.27
C PRO A 28 -11.20 -2.07 -10.46
N HIS A 29 -11.02 -2.50 -11.70
CA HIS A 29 -10.15 -3.63 -12.01
C HIS A 29 -8.67 -3.23 -12.09
N ASP A 30 -8.39 -1.95 -12.31
CA ASP A 30 -7.10 -1.36 -12.65
C ASP A 30 -6.63 -0.30 -11.64
N TYR A 31 -6.96 -0.49 -10.35
CA TYR A 31 -6.45 0.38 -9.29
C TYR A 31 -5.01 0.04 -8.90
N SER A 32 -4.34 1.02 -8.32
CA SER A 32 -2.99 0.93 -7.75
C SER A 32 -3.02 1.32 -6.27
N THR A 33 -1.96 0.96 -5.54
CA THR A 33 -1.83 1.25 -4.11
C THR A 33 -0.50 1.93 -3.82
N THR A 34 -0.54 3.04 -3.06
CA THR A 34 0.70 3.67 -2.56
C THR A 34 1.31 2.85 -1.42
N PRO A 35 2.61 3.00 -1.09
CA PRO A 35 3.18 2.35 0.10
C PRO A 35 2.42 2.65 1.41
N GLY A 36 1.76 3.81 1.51
CA GLY A 36 0.87 4.16 2.64
C GLY A 36 -0.50 3.48 2.61
N GLY A 37 -0.78 2.59 1.65
CA GLY A 37 -2.01 1.83 1.53
C GLY A 37 -3.21 2.61 1.01
N THR A 38 -2.99 3.71 0.28
CA THR A 38 -4.08 4.47 -0.38
C THR A 38 -4.35 3.90 -1.76
N LEU A 39 -5.61 3.53 -2.03
CA LEU A 39 -6.03 3.05 -3.34
C LEU A 39 -6.31 4.23 -4.26
N PHE A 40 -5.80 4.17 -5.48
CA PHE A 40 -6.03 5.20 -6.49
C PHE A 40 -5.99 4.64 -7.92
N SER A 41 -6.58 5.37 -8.86
CA SER A 41 -6.40 5.18 -10.29
C SER A 41 -6.24 6.53 -10.96
N THR A 42 -5.75 6.53 -12.20
CA THR A 42 -5.67 7.74 -13.03
C THR A 42 -6.37 7.45 -14.35
N THR A 43 -7.37 8.25 -14.68
CA THR A 43 -8.02 8.13 -15.99
C THR A 43 -7.12 8.74 -17.08
N PRO A 44 -7.26 8.35 -18.36
CA PRO A 44 -6.49 8.95 -19.46
C PRO A 44 -6.57 10.48 -19.54
N GLY A 45 -7.64 11.09 -19.01
CA GLY A 45 -7.79 12.55 -18.89
C GLY A 45 -7.01 13.19 -17.72
N GLY A 46 -6.12 12.44 -17.06
CA GLY A 46 -5.26 12.94 -15.97
C GLY A 46 -5.95 13.12 -14.62
N THR A 47 -7.21 12.69 -14.49
CA THR A 47 -7.92 12.79 -13.20
C THR A 47 -7.47 11.66 -12.28
N ARG A 48 -6.94 12.00 -11.11
CA ARG A 48 -6.62 11.03 -10.07
C ARG A 48 -7.85 10.72 -9.23
N ILE A 49 -8.27 9.46 -9.19
CA ILE A 49 -9.38 9.00 -8.37
C ILE A 49 -8.80 8.29 -7.15
N ILE A 50 -9.20 8.70 -5.95
CA ILE A 50 -8.83 8.06 -4.68
C ILE A 50 -10.04 7.28 -4.17
N TYR A 51 -9.84 5.98 -3.93
CA TYR A 51 -10.89 5.08 -3.47
C TYR A 51 -10.79 4.86 -1.96
N ASP A 52 -11.92 4.92 -1.26
CA ASP A 52 -11.98 4.61 0.16
C ASP A 52 -11.83 3.10 0.40
N ARG A 53 -11.01 2.72 1.38
CA ARG A 53 -10.76 1.31 1.76
C ARG A 53 -11.71 0.80 2.84
N LYS A 54 -12.69 1.59 3.29
CA LYS A 54 -13.63 1.22 4.37
C LYS A 54 -14.29 -0.14 4.15
N PHE A 55 -14.81 -0.40 2.95
CA PHE A 55 -15.42 -1.70 2.64
C PHE A 55 -14.44 -2.87 2.85
N LEU A 56 -13.24 -2.79 2.27
CA LEU A 56 -12.21 -3.81 2.38
C LEU A 56 -11.75 -4.02 3.84
N LEU A 57 -11.61 -2.93 4.60
CA LEU A 57 -11.31 -3.02 6.04
C LEU A 57 -12.47 -3.60 6.86
N GLY A 58 -13.72 -3.36 6.46
CA GLY A 58 -14.90 -3.99 7.06
C GLY A 58 -14.91 -5.51 6.86
N CYS A 59 -14.43 -5.99 5.71
CA CYS A 59 -14.31 -7.44 5.44
C CYS A 59 -13.34 -8.15 6.42
N ARG A 60 -12.41 -7.42 7.05
CA ARG A 60 -11.46 -7.98 8.04
C ARG A 60 -12.18 -8.65 9.22
N SER A 61 -13.34 -8.15 9.63
CA SER A 61 -14.12 -8.74 10.74
C SER A 61 -15.08 -9.84 10.30
N SER A 62 -15.06 -10.24 9.02
CA SER A 62 -15.92 -11.34 8.55
C SER A 62 -15.43 -12.70 9.09
N PRO A 63 -16.32 -13.67 9.35
CA PRO A 63 -15.92 -15.01 9.78
C PRO A 63 -14.95 -15.70 8.82
N VAL A 64 -15.12 -15.46 7.51
CA VAL A 64 -14.26 -16.03 6.45
C VAL A 64 -12.82 -15.53 6.58
N ALA A 65 -12.61 -14.27 6.93
CA ALA A 65 -11.28 -13.71 7.11
C ALA A 65 -10.51 -14.33 8.29
N ASN A 66 -11.21 -14.94 9.25
CA ASN A 66 -10.60 -15.63 10.40
C ASN A 66 -10.30 -17.11 10.12
N THR A 67 -10.51 -17.60 8.90
CA THR A 67 -10.19 -18.98 8.54
C THR A 67 -8.78 -19.07 7.95
N PRO A 68 -7.88 -19.90 8.50
CA PRO A 68 -6.54 -20.09 7.93
C PRO A 68 -6.62 -20.57 6.47
N PRO A 69 -5.86 -19.97 5.54
CA PRO A 69 -5.86 -20.40 4.14
C PRO A 69 -5.36 -21.84 4.01
N ARG A 70 -6.05 -22.63 3.18
CA ARG A 70 -5.68 -24.04 2.95
C ARG A 70 -4.47 -24.12 2.03
N GLY A 71 -3.58 -25.08 2.30
CA GLY A 71 -2.44 -25.40 1.42
C GLY A 71 -1.26 -24.45 1.51
N LEU A 72 -1.19 -23.57 2.52
CA LEU A 72 0.01 -22.76 2.76
C LEU A 72 1.12 -23.61 3.42
N PRO A 73 2.39 -23.46 3.01
CA PRO A 73 3.52 -24.11 3.66
C PRO A 73 3.70 -23.58 5.09
N ASN A 74 4.23 -24.39 6.00
CA ASN A 74 4.52 -23.98 7.37
C ASN A 74 5.87 -23.25 7.44
N ILE A 75 5.84 -21.93 7.38
CA ILE A 75 7.02 -21.05 7.44
C ILE A 75 6.99 -20.35 8.82
N PRO A 76 7.96 -20.64 9.70
CA PRO A 76 8.06 -20.00 11.00
C PRO A 76 8.08 -18.46 10.89
N GLY A 77 7.21 -17.80 11.64
CA GLY A 77 7.12 -16.34 11.68
C GLY A 77 6.32 -15.70 10.53
N VAL A 78 5.84 -16.47 9.55
CA VAL A 78 5.02 -15.97 8.43
C VAL A 78 3.64 -16.62 8.42
N THR A 79 3.58 -17.92 8.23
CA THR A 79 2.32 -18.69 8.06
C THR A 79 2.04 -19.64 9.21
N SER A 80 3.05 -19.92 10.04
CA SER A 80 2.89 -20.71 11.25
C SER A 80 1.97 -19.98 12.24
N PRO A 81 0.96 -20.65 12.83
CA PRO A 81 0.16 -20.05 13.88
C PRO A 81 1.05 -19.62 15.06
N PRO A 82 0.70 -18.54 15.77
CA PRO A 82 1.47 -18.09 16.92
C PRO A 82 1.49 -19.19 17.99
N SER A 83 2.67 -19.75 18.23
CA SER A 83 2.90 -20.70 19.32
C SER A 83 2.83 -19.95 20.65
N ASN A 84 1.80 -20.22 21.47
CA ASN A 84 1.69 -19.74 22.85
C ASN A 84 2.64 -20.47 23.83
N GLU A 85 3.50 -21.37 23.34
CA GLU A 85 4.46 -22.09 24.18
C GLU A 85 5.68 -21.20 24.49
N PRO A 86 5.98 -20.91 25.77
CA PRO A 86 7.22 -20.25 26.14
C PRO A 86 8.38 -21.26 25.94
N GLY A 87 9.15 -21.09 24.87
CA GLY A 87 10.52 -21.61 24.83
C GLY A 87 10.81 -22.85 23.99
N LYS A 88 10.30 -22.95 22.76
CA LYS A 88 10.92 -23.84 21.75
C LYS A 88 11.41 -23.03 20.56
N LYS A 89 12.67 -22.58 20.65
CA LYS A 89 13.43 -22.10 19.50
C LYS A 89 13.50 -23.25 18.48
N ALA A 90 13.10 -22.99 17.24
CA ALA A 90 13.37 -23.92 16.15
C ALA A 90 14.88 -24.15 16.03
N PRO A 91 15.35 -25.38 15.77
CA PRO A 91 16.77 -25.65 15.63
C PRO A 91 17.28 -25.06 14.31
N ASN A 92 18.24 -24.14 14.42
CA ASN A 92 19.18 -23.70 13.39
C ASN A 92 18.61 -23.35 11.99
N GLY A 93 18.28 -22.07 11.82
CA GLY A 93 18.59 -21.31 10.61
C GLY A 93 19.29 -20.03 11.07
N GLU A 94 20.53 -19.84 10.65
CA GLU A 94 21.44 -18.76 11.04
C GLU A 94 20.74 -17.38 11.05
N LEU A 95 20.54 -16.84 12.25
CA LEU A 95 19.97 -15.52 12.45
C LEU A 95 21.13 -14.54 12.30
N LEU A 96 21.34 -14.04 11.07
CA LEU A 96 22.16 -12.84 10.86
C LEU A 96 21.45 -11.68 11.57
N SER A 97 21.91 -11.42 12.79
CA SER A 97 21.48 -10.36 13.66
C SER A 97 21.94 -9.03 13.06
N ASN A 98 21.09 -8.39 12.25
CA ASN A 98 21.24 -6.97 11.97
C ASN A 98 20.78 -6.18 13.19
N LYS A 99 21.64 -6.18 14.22
CA LYS A 99 21.58 -5.27 15.34
C LYS A 99 22.07 -3.91 14.83
N THR A 100 21.17 -3.11 14.25
CA THR A 100 21.47 -1.69 14.01
C THR A 100 21.28 -0.95 15.34
N THR A 101 22.26 -1.11 16.23
CA THR A 101 22.56 -0.13 17.26
C THR A 101 22.91 1.19 16.57
N ALA A 102 22.24 2.27 16.97
CA ALA A 102 22.65 3.62 16.63
C ALA A 102 24.15 3.81 16.93
N PRO A 103 24.97 4.29 15.98
CA PRO A 103 26.36 4.63 16.28
C PRO A 103 26.42 6.11 16.67
N GLU A 104 26.78 6.37 17.93
CA GLU A 104 27.41 7.64 18.26
C GLU A 104 28.86 7.62 17.75
N SER A 105 29.13 8.56 16.83
CA SER A 105 30.41 9.18 16.47
C SER A 105 31.69 8.34 16.34
N SER A 106 32.18 8.16 15.10
CA SER A 106 33.37 8.85 14.57
C SER A 106 33.93 8.19 13.29
N SER A 107 34.45 9.05 12.39
CA SER A 107 35.20 8.77 11.15
C SER A 107 34.40 8.66 9.83
N THR A 108 34.39 9.81 9.14
CA THR A 108 34.67 10.05 7.70
C THR A 108 34.30 8.96 6.69
N GLY A 109 33.30 9.27 5.85
CA GLY A 109 32.92 8.53 4.66
C GLY A 109 31.66 9.15 4.06
N ASP A 110 31.84 10.28 3.39
CA ASP A 110 30.81 10.98 2.63
C ASP A 110 30.52 10.18 1.36
N ASP A 111 29.49 9.34 1.40
CA ASP A 111 28.85 8.80 0.20
C ASP A 111 27.34 8.70 0.48
N SER A 112 26.62 9.75 0.07
CA SER A 112 25.17 9.85 0.22
C SER A 112 24.48 8.68 -0.49
N GLN A 113 23.70 7.89 0.26
CA GLN A 113 23.03 6.66 -0.20
C GLN A 113 22.07 6.84 -1.39
N PHE A 114 21.76 8.08 -1.80
CA PHE A 114 21.06 8.39 -3.04
C PHE A 114 21.60 9.70 -3.61
N GLU A 115 22.48 9.61 -4.61
CA GLU A 115 22.81 10.76 -5.45
C GLU A 115 21.63 11.03 -6.39
N MET A 116 21.06 12.24 -6.30
CA MET A 116 19.96 12.66 -7.17
C MET A 116 20.58 13.38 -8.37
N ASP A 117 20.56 12.75 -9.55
CA ASP A 117 20.97 13.40 -10.79
C ASP A 117 20.06 14.63 -11.05
N ILE A 118 20.64 15.83 -11.04
CA ILE A 118 20.02 17.08 -11.52
C ILE A 118 20.83 17.68 -12.67
#